data_AF-A0A261S0F8-F1
#
_entry.id   AF-A0A261S0F8-F1
#
_cell.length_a   1.000
_cell.length_b   1.000
_cell.length_c   1.000
_cell.angle_alpha   90.00
_cell.angle_beta   90.00
_cell.angle_gamma   90.00
#
_symmetry.space_group_name_H-M   'P 1'
#
loop_
_entity.id
_entity.type
_entity.pdbx_description
1 polymer ?
#
loop_
_entity_poly.entity_id
_entity_poly.type
_entity_poly.pdbx_seq_one_letter_code
_entity_poly.pdbx_strand_id
1 'polypeptide(L)'
;MATTVFLGVEHNPNKDGQPGTLFQTVARPLGETRSLGRYVTWDEAVAGHEDIAGRIRAAMQQDQLGAAAAWEAVAQRDGLAF
;
A
#
# COMPACT_ATOMS: atom_id res chain seq x y z
N MET A 1 -9.55 0.03 9.82
CA MET A 1 -8.53 -0.52 8.91
C MET A 1 -7.29 0.34 9.04
N ALA A 2 -6.12 -0.27 9.22
CA ALA A 2 -4.86 0.45 9.28
C ALA A 2 -4.03 0.07 8.05
N THR A 3 -3.67 1.06 7.24
CA THR A 3 -2.53 0.93 6.34
C THR A 3 -1.27 1.24 7.15
N THR A 4 -0.16 0.60 6.85
CA THR A 4 1.10 0.83 7.58
C THR A 4 2.24 0.75 6.59
N VAL A 5 3.25 1.60 6.79
CA VAL A 5 4.52 1.50 6.06
C VAL A 5 5.41 0.51 6.82
N PHE A 6 5.91 -0.50 6.11
CA PHE A 6 6.88 -1.46 6.63
C PHE A 6 8.23 -1.27 5.94
N LEU A 7 9.33 -1.40 6.69
CA LEU A 7 10.68 -1.44 6.15
C LEU A 7 11.00 -2.89 5.73
N GLY A 8 10.74 -3.21 4.46
CA GLY A 8 11.19 -4.45 3.88
C GLY A 8 12.59 -4.23 3.33
N VAL A 9 13.63 -4.64 4.06
CA VAL A 9 14.99 -4.62 3.50
C VAL A 9 15.07 -5.74 2.46
N GLU A 10 14.89 -5.42 1.18
CA GLU A 10 15.21 -6.35 0.10
C GLU A 10 16.73 -6.58 0.12
N HIS A 11 17.16 -7.72 0.67
CA HIS A 11 18.58 -8.08 0.78
C HIS A 11 19.19 -8.51 -0.58
N ASN A 12 18.37 -8.52 -1.64
CA ASN A 12 18.81 -8.80 -2.99
C ASN A 12 19.14 -7.47 -3.69
N PRO A 13 20.42 -7.12 -3.89
CA PRO A 13 20.75 -6.12 -4.88
C PRO A 13 20.26 -6.65 -6.24
N ASN A 14 19.39 -5.90 -6.91
CA ASN A 14 18.96 -6.26 -8.27
C ASN A 14 20.21 -6.41 -9.16
N LYS A 15 20.16 -7.29 -10.17
CA LYS A 15 21.32 -7.62 -11.04
C LYS A 15 22.00 -6.41 -11.67
N ASP A 16 21.31 -5.26 -11.72
CA ASP A 16 21.76 -4.02 -12.34
C ASP A 16 22.19 -2.93 -11.35
N GLY A 17 22.33 -3.25 -10.06
CA GLY A 17 22.79 -2.30 -9.03
C GLY A 17 21.78 -1.21 -8.66
N GLN A 18 20.51 -1.35 -9.06
CA GLN A 18 19.45 -0.47 -8.59
C GLN A 18 19.15 -0.73 -7.11
N PRO A 19 18.91 0.34 -6.31
CA PRO A 19 18.54 0.17 -4.92
C PRO A 19 17.27 -0.70 -4.83
N GLY A 20 17.34 -1.74 -3.99
CA GLY A 20 16.21 -2.61 -3.74
C GLY A 20 15.02 -1.84 -3.18
N THR A 21 13.82 -2.42 -3.24
CA THR A 21 12.69 -1.87 -2.50
C THR A 21 13.05 -1.89 -1.01
N LEU A 22 12.98 -0.74 -0.35
CA LEU A 22 13.28 -0.61 1.09
C LEU A 22 11.99 -0.46 1.91
N PHE A 23 10.93 0.03 1.29
CA PHE A 23 9.67 0.35 1.97
C PHE A 23 8.48 -0.23 1.22
N GLN A 24 7.46 -0.59 2.00
CA GLN A 24 6.22 -1.12 1.45
C GLN A 24 5.02 -0.58 2.21
N THR A 25 4.00 -0.11 1.50
CA THR A 25 2.68 0.15 2.09
C THR A 25 1.89 -1.14 2.05
N VAL A 26 1.38 -1.56 3.20
CA VAL A 26 0.54 -2.75 3.32
C VAL A 26 -0.81 -2.42 3.94
N ALA A 27 -1.82 -3.21 3.59
CA ALA A 27 -3.11 -3.24 4.26
C ALA A 27 -3.34 -4.61 4.92
N ARG A 28 -4.11 -4.61 6.02
CA ARG A 28 -4.56 -5.83 6.69
C ARG A 28 -6.09 -5.95 6.74
N PRO A 29 -6.78 -6.15 5.60
CA PRO A 29 -8.20 -6.49 5.63
C PRO A 29 -8.35 -7.89 6.26
N LEU A 30 -9.25 -8.01 7.25
CA LEU A 30 -9.60 -9.30 7.87
C LEU A 30 -8.41 -10.13 8.41
N GLY A 31 -7.28 -9.49 8.71
CA GLY A 31 -6.07 -10.14 9.24
C GLY A 31 -5.04 -10.56 8.20
N GLU A 32 -5.35 -10.50 6.90
CA GLU A 32 -4.41 -10.86 5.83
C GLU A 32 -3.54 -9.67 5.43
N THR A 33 -2.21 -9.82 5.41
CA THR A 33 -1.32 -8.74 4.96
C THR A 33 -1.25 -8.71 3.44
N ARG A 34 -1.59 -7.55 2.83
CA ARG A 34 -1.54 -7.35 1.38
C ARG A 34 -0.70 -6.12 1.02
N SER A 35 0.13 -6.27 -0.01
CA SER A 35 0.99 -5.21 -0.55
C SER A 35 0.17 -4.20 -1.36
N LEU A 36 0.42 -2.90 -1.16
CA LEU A 36 -0.26 -1.82 -1.88
C LEU A 36 0.69 -0.88 -2.61
N GLY A 37 1.97 -0.88 -2.26
CA GLY A 37 2.99 -0.08 -2.92
C GLY A 37 4.37 -0.43 -2.39
N ARG A 38 5.39 -0.26 -3.24
CA ARG A 38 6.80 -0.53 -2.94
C ARG A 38 7.61 0.71 -3.31
N TYR A 39 8.54 1.09 -2.45
CA TYR A 39 9.28 2.35 -2.57
C TYR A 39 10.75 2.16 -2.19
N VAL A 40 11.60 3.00 -2.76
CA VAL A 40 13.04 2.97 -2.55
C VAL A 40 13.43 3.92 -1.41
N THR A 41 12.72 5.04 -1.27
CA THR A 41 12.99 6.04 -0.23
C THR A 41 11.85 6.14 0.78
N TRP A 42 12.16 6.67 1.96
CA TRP A 42 11.17 6.93 3.01
C TRP A 42 10.13 7.96 2.56
N ASP A 43 10.56 9.04 1.89
CA ASP A 43 9.66 10.11 1.44
C ASP A 43 8.64 9.61 0.42
N GLU A 44 9.08 8.78 -0.54
CA GLU A 44 8.18 8.10 -1.48
C GLU A 44 7.19 7.20 -0.74
N ALA A 45 7.64 6.50 0.30
CA ALA A 45 6.79 5.61 1.09
C ALA A 45 5.72 6.37 1.88
N VAL A 46 6.08 7.51 2.50
CA VAL A 46 5.12 8.37 3.21
C VAL A 46 4.10 8.94 2.23
N ALA A 47 4.55 9.51 1.11
CA ALA A 47 3.66 10.08 0.10
C ALA A 47 2.71 9.01 -0.46
N GLY A 48 3.24 7.83 -0.81
CA GLY A 48 2.43 6.72 -1.30
C GLY A 48 1.46 6.16 -0.26
N HIS A 49 1.85 6.12 1.01
CA HIS A 49 0.96 5.73 2.10
C HIS A 49 -0.21 6.71 2.28
N GLU A 50 0.07 8.01 2.29
CA GLU A 50 -0.94 9.05 2.45
C GLU A 50 -1.94 9.06 1.29
N ASP A 51 -1.44 8.92 0.06
CA ASP A 51 -2.26 8.80 -1.14
C ASP A 51 -3.22 7.60 -1.05
N ILE A 52 -2.70 6.40 -0.74
CA ILE A 52 -3.53 5.20 -0.64
C ILE A 52 -4.54 5.30 0.52
N ALA A 53 -4.10 5.82 1.67
CA ALA A 53 -5.00 6.06 2.81
C ALA A 53 -6.10 7.07 2.44
N GLY A 54 -5.77 8.11 1.69
CA GLY A 54 -6.72 9.09 1.16
C GLY A 54 -7.76 8.46 0.25
N ARG A 55 -7.34 7.61 -0.69
CA ARG A 55 -8.25 6.88 -1.59
C ARG A 55 -9.21 5.96 -0.85
N ILE A 56 -8.73 5.24 0.16
CA ILE A 56 -9.58 4.37 1.00
C ILE A 56 -10.59 5.20 1.80
N ARG A 57 -10.16 6.32 2.41
CA ARG A 57 -11.08 7.22 3.13
C ARG A 57 -12.13 7.80 2.19
N ALA A 58 -11.74 8.20 0.98
CA ALA A 58 -12.67 8.70 -0.03
C ALA A 58 -13.70 7.63 -0.42
N ALA A 59 -13.26 6.39 -0.68
CA ALA A 59 -14.17 5.28 -0.98
C ALA A 59 -15.13 4.97 0.19
N MET A 60 -14.65 5.03 1.44
CA MET A 60 -15.53 4.88 2.62
C MET A 60 -16.61 5.97 2.68
N GLN A 61 -16.26 7.21 2.32
CA GLN A 61 -17.16 8.36 2.41
C GLN A 61 -18.14 8.43 1.22
N GLN A 62 -17.63 8.28 0.00
CA GLN A 62 -18.39 8.44 -1.25
C GLN A 62 -19.38 7.29 -1.45
N ASP A 63 -18.92 6.06 -1.17
CA ASP A 63 -19.70 4.85 -1.45
C ASP A 63 -20.36 4.29 -0.18
N GLN A 64 -20.24 5.02 0.96
CA GLN A 64 -20.70 4.59 2.29
C GLN A 64 -20.21 3.19 2.67
N LEU A 65 -19.02 2.82 2.21
CA LEU A 65 -18.46 1.50 2.41
C LEU A 65 -17.82 1.37 3.79
N GLY A 66 -18.01 0.20 4.40
CA GLY A 66 -17.16 -0.24 5.49
C GLY A 66 -15.70 -0.35 5.03
N ALA A 67 -14.74 -0.18 5.95
CA ALA A 67 -13.33 -0.07 5.61
C ALA A 67 -12.77 -1.26 4.81
N ALA A 68 -13.26 -2.48 5.03
CA ALA A 68 -12.87 -3.65 4.24
C ALA A 68 -13.33 -3.55 2.78
N ALA A 69 -14.59 -3.19 2.54
CA ALA A 69 -15.15 -3.05 1.20
C ALA A 69 -14.56 -1.85 0.44
N ALA A 70 -14.33 -0.73 1.14
CA ALA A 70 -13.66 0.43 0.57
C ALA A 70 -12.25 0.10 0.06
N TRP A 71 -11.53 -0.78 0.78
CA TRP A 71 -10.22 -1.24 0.35
C TRP A 71 -10.28 -2.15 -0.88
N GLU A 72 -11.20 -3.11 -0.91
CA GLU A 72 -11.36 -3.99 -2.08
C GLU A 72 -11.67 -3.18 -3.34
N ALA A 73 -12.53 -2.17 -3.22
CA ALA A 73 -12.86 -1.27 -4.30
C ALA A 73 -11.64 -0.49 -4.82
N VAL A 74 -10.81 0.06 -3.92
CA VAL A 74 -9.58 0.79 -4.29
C VAL A 74 -8.56 -0.16 -4.94
N ALA A 75 -8.37 -1.36 -4.38
CA ALA A 75 -7.43 -2.34 -4.91
C ALA A 75 -7.80 -2.80 -6.34
N GLN A 76 -9.08 -3.07 -6.58
CA GLN A 76 -9.58 -3.42 -7.92
C GLN A 76 -9.46 -2.28 -8.92
N ARG A 77 -9.82 -1.06 -8.52
CA ARG A 77 -9.78 0.12 -9.40
C ARG A 77 -8.36 0.47 -9.83
N ASP A 78 -7.41 0.35 -8.91
CA ASP A 78 -6.05 0.85 -9.10
C ASP A 78 -5.08 -0.27 -9.55
N GLY A 79 -5.58 -1.48 -9.79
CA GLY A 79 -4.79 -2.61 -10.27
C GLY A 79 -3.70 -3.06 -9.29
N LEU A 80 -3.94 -2.86 -7.98
CA LEU A 80 -2.99 -3.26 -6.93
C LEU A 80 -3.03 -4.78 -6.80
N ALA A 81 -2.03 -5.45 -7.39
CA ALA A 81 -1.99 -6.90 -7.55
C ALA A 81 -2.05 -7.66 -6.21
N PHE A 82 -2.80 -8.77 -6.21
CA PHE A 82 -2.96 -9.74 -5.13
C PHE A 82 -1.95 -10.88 -5.26
#